data_AF-A0AAW1VCE6-F1
#
_entry.id   AF-A0AAW1VCE6-F1
#
_cell.length_a   1.000
_cell.length_b   1.000
_cell.length_c   1.000
_cell.angle_alpha   90.00
_cell.angle_beta   90.00
_cell.angle_gamma   90.00
#
_symmetry.space_group_name_H-M   'P 1'
#
loop_
_entity.id
_entity.type
_entity.pdbx_description
1 polymer ?
#
loop_
_entity_poly.entity_id
_entity_poly.type
_entity_poly.pdbx_seq_one_letter_code
_entity_poly.pdbx_strand_id
1 'polypeptide(L)'
;MTLQDPEESIYHNNTSSCISMCVFNDDVHDPDYDCDGESSEDDGETGYVSVSHQQKVSHGSSVDKKTSKEDKPNARINNVENESNYDNEEILSYENFRDNINNNEFNLQLITVNHNYLGVESSNHTTKKHFCIFCKTKQTKLARHFLNKHKDEADVVLFANLPVKNEERLSIISKLRKQGDAVYNSNQNYNKGDIIVVRRPQLKKNRNGEHYLPCSKCSAMYSILSLRAHHSKCSKMKNKFQRNVTVASRVKTFINLKANSIMRNKILPHMRVDTIGKLVRNEELIILFGNRLTQKYRSPHLYKMIRSRLRCVANFYWHYQQRNHQVQTFADLFDPQNYDEVVICINKMAGLNENSGQYKSPATAANSGTYLKKISLHLISEMIKSKNQIKLQVKEKNEVNKLFQKELKDNKLPSMAVCRKVIMENSILSNRTPEML
;
A
#
# COMPACT_ATOMS: atom_id res chain seq x y z
N MET A 1 8.00 2.46 76.48
CA MET A 1 6.71 1.74 76.50
C MET A 1 5.73 2.53 75.65
N THR A 2 5.46 2.15 74.39
CA THR A 2 4.56 1.05 73.91
C THR A 2 3.08 1.43 74.07
N LEU A 3 2.16 1.38 73.07
CA LEU A 3 2.17 1.11 71.60
C LEU A 3 1.10 2.06 70.95
N GLN A 4 0.69 2.08 69.66
CA GLN A 4 1.04 1.36 68.41
C GLN A 4 0.54 2.18 67.18
N ASP A 5 1.05 1.90 65.97
CA ASP A 5 0.43 2.30 64.68
C ASP A 5 -0.75 1.39 64.28
N PRO A 6 -1.54 1.77 63.25
CA PRO A 6 -1.49 0.94 62.03
C PRO A 6 -1.47 1.69 60.68
N GLU A 7 -0.46 1.31 59.88
CA GLU A 7 -0.48 1.06 58.43
C GLU A 7 -0.81 2.19 57.43
N GLU A 8 0.27 2.86 56.98
CA GLU A 8 0.38 3.32 55.60
C GLU A 8 0.38 2.11 54.63
N SER A 9 -0.55 2.07 53.66
CA SER A 9 -0.41 1.18 52.49
C SER A 9 0.05 1.97 51.26
N ILE A 10 1.35 1.87 50.99
CA ILE A 10 2.02 2.51 49.86
C ILE A 10 1.55 1.84 48.57
N TYR A 11 0.79 2.55 47.73
CA TYR A 11 0.59 2.15 46.33
C TYR A 11 1.89 2.37 45.53
N HIS A 12 2.81 1.42 45.68
CA HIS A 12 4.07 1.43 44.96
C HIS A 12 3.84 1.33 43.44
N ASN A 13 4.58 2.16 42.71
CA ASN A 13 4.59 2.22 41.24
C ASN A 13 4.69 0.85 40.58
N ASN A 14 3.58 0.33 40.06
CA ASN A 14 3.56 -0.96 39.36
C ASN A 14 3.96 -0.83 37.87
N THR A 15 4.92 0.05 37.57
CA THR A 15 5.47 0.25 36.21
C THR A 15 6.17 -1.01 35.69
N SER A 16 6.61 -1.92 36.57
CA SER A 16 7.13 -3.24 36.18
C SER A 16 6.06 -4.18 35.62
N SER A 17 4.81 -4.13 36.11
CA SER A 17 3.71 -4.98 35.61
C SER A 17 3.32 -4.64 34.16
N CYS A 18 3.37 -3.35 33.78
CA CYS A 18 3.16 -2.94 32.39
C CYS A 18 4.32 -3.34 31.47
N ILE A 19 5.53 -3.50 32.00
CA ILE A 19 6.71 -3.91 31.24
C ILE A 19 6.73 -5.43 31.03
N SER A 20 6.28 -6.26 31.98
CA SER A 20 6.21 -7.72 31.77
C SER A 20 5.18 -8.12 30.70
N MET A 21 4.06 -7.39 30.60
CA MET A 21 3.11 -7.53 29.46
C MET A 21 3.68 -7.09 28.11
N CYS A 22 4.82 -6.39 28.10
CA CYS A 22 5.57 -6.02 26.90
C CYS A 22 6.73 -6.97 26.59
N VAL A 23 6.96 -7.99 27.42
CA VAL A 23 7.84 -9.12 27.09
C VAL A 23 7.07 -10.10 26.23
N PHE A 24 7.75 -10.65 25.22
CA PHE A 24 7.18 -11.45 24.15
C PHE A 24 6.66 -12.80 24.65
N ASN A 25 5.37 -12.91 25.00
CA ASN A 25 4.66 -14.18 24.91
C ASN A 25 4.32 -14.45 23.44
N ASP A 26 5.36 -14.74 22.65
CA ASP A 26 5.29 -15.21 21.26
C ASP A 26 5.06 -16.75 21.21
N ASP A 27 4.81 -17.39 22.36
CA ASP A 27 4.55 -18.84 22.56
C ASP A 27 3.18 -19.31 22.05
N VAL A 28 2.63 -18.63 21.03
CA VAL A 28 1.69 -19.28 20.12
C VAL A 28 2.55 -19.84 18.99
N HIS A 29 2.88 -21.13 19.11
CA HIS A 29 3.48 -21.95 18.05
C HIS A 29 2.83 -21.56 16.71
N ASP A 30 3.62 -20.92 15.84
CA ASP A 30 3.17 -20.47 14.52
C ASP A 30 3.24 -21.70 13.62
N PRO A 31 2.12 -22.34 13.24
CA PRO A 31 2.14 -23.65 12.56
C PRO A 31 2.74 -23.59 11.14
N ASP A 32 3.03 -22.38 10.65
CA ASP A 32 3.76 -22.14 9.39
C ASP A 32 5.31 -22.08 9.62
N TYR A 33 5.83 -22.37 10.83
CA TYR A 33 7.27 -22.28 11.15
C TYR A 33 8.02 -23.62 11.09
N ASP A 34 7.31 -24.73 10.82
CA ASP A 34 7.94 -26.04 10.65
C ASP A 34 8.76 -26.07 9.36
N CYS A 35 10.07 -25.87 9.53
CA CYS A 35 11.07 -26.29 8.57
C CYS A 35 11.33 -27.77 8.79
N ASP A 36 10.99 -28.59 7.79
CA ASP A 36 11.57 -29.87 7.37
C ASP A 36 10.49 -30.65 6.58
N GLY A 37 10.78 -31.41 5.54
CA GLY A 37 12.06 -31.68 4.89
C GLY A 37 11.86 -32.15 3.45
N GLU A 38 12.91 -32.69 2.85
CA GLU A 38 12.87 -33.29 1.51
C GLU A 38 11.92 -34.50 1.49
N SER A 39 10.91 -34.49 0.61
CA SER A 39 10.20 -35.71 0.20
C SER A 39 10.61 -36.05 -1.22
N SER A 40 11.49 -37.03 -1.34
CA SER A 40 11.92 -37.65 -2.58
C SER A 40 10.74 -38.18 -3.40
N GLU A 41 10.95 -38.25 -4.71
CA GLU A 41 10.22 -39.15 -5.59
C GLU A 41 10.39 -40.59 -5.07
N ASP A 42 9.30 -41.32 -4.84
CA ASP A 42 9.31 -42.78 -4.91
C ASP A 42 7.92 -43.33 -5.27
N ASP A 43 7.92 -44.38 -6.09
CA ASP A 43 6.73 -45.02 -6.65
C ASP A 43 6.36 -46.25 -5.80
N GLY A 44 5.09 -46.39 -5.39
CA GLY A 44 4.69 -47.47 -4.48
C GLY A 44 3.22 -47.88 -4.58
N GLU A 45 2.92 -48.86 -5.43
CA GLU A 45 1.64 -49.59 -5.38
C GLU A 45 1.53 -50.44 -4.12
N THR A 46 0.33 -50.46 -3.51
CA THR A 46 -0.36 -51.57 -2.79
C THR A 46 -1.47 -50.94 -1.91
N GLY A 47 -2.67 -51.49 -1.72
CA GLY A 47 -3.33 -52.68 -2.24
C GLY A 47 -4.53 -53.03 -1.34
N TYR A 48 -5.55 -53.72 -1.88
CA TYR A 48 -6.72 -54.30 -1.16
C TYR A 48 -7.81 -53.33 -0.60
N VAL A 49 -9.14 -53.60 -0.71
CA VAL A 49 -9.87 -54.59 -1.54
C VAL A 49 -11.40 -54.32 -1.61
N SER A 50 -12.05 -54.72 -2.73
CA SER A 50 -13.48 -55.07 -2.90
C SER A 50 -14.56 -53.97 -2.65
N VAL A 51 -15.76 -53.99 -3.28
CA VAL A 51 -16.59 -55.13 -3.72
C VAL A 51 -17.17 -54.95 -5.15
N SER A 52 -17.26 -56.10 -5.84
CA SER A 52 -17.80 -56.38 -7.18
C SER A 52 -19.19 -55.83 -7.56
N HIS A 53 -19.41 -55.60 -8.87
CA HIS A 53 -20.21 -56.56 -9.65
C HIS A 53 -19.94 -56.56 -11.18
N GLN A 54 -20.15 -57.76 -11.74
CA GLN A 54 -20.04 -58.17 -13.14
C GLN A 54 -21.16 -57.53 -14.02
N GLN A 55 -21.21 -57.58 -15.36
CA GLN A 55 -20.56 -58.46 -16.35
C GLN A 55 -20.62 -57.85 -17.78
N LYS A 56 -19.79 -58.40 -18.69
CA LYS A 56 -19.83 -58.55 -20.18
C LYS A 56 -21.13 -58.11 -20.92
N VAL A 57 -21.12 -57.71 -22.21
CA VAL A 57 -20.75 -58.52 -23.40
C VAL A 57 -20.32 -57.66 -24.62
N SER A 58 -19.46 -58.26 -25.45
CA SER A 58 -18.78 -57.78 -26.67
C SER A 58 -19.53 -58.00 -28.00
N HIS A 59 -18.98 -57.40 -29.09
CA HIS A 59 -19.06 -57.70 -30.55
C HIS A 59 -19.56 -56.48 -31.36
N GLY A 60 -19.06 -56.14 -32.56
CA GLY A 60 -17.90 -56.66 -33.32
C GLY A 60 -17.98 -56.35 -34.83
N SER A 61 -16.90 -55.81 -35.43
CA SER A 61 -16.63 -55.65 -36.89
C SER A 61 -17.50 -54.68 -37.72
N SER A 62 -16.94 -53.66 -38.42
CA SER A 62 -16.32 -53.66 -39.78
C SER A 62 -17.38 -53.67 -40.91
N VAL A 63 -17.39 -52.88 -42.01
CA VAL A 63 -16.35 -52.40 -42.97
C VAL A 63 -16.82 -51.11 -43.72
N ASP A 64 -15.88 -50.35 -44.30
CA ASP A 64 -15.96 -49.25 -45.32
C ASP A 64 -17.26 -48.92 -46.10
N LYS A 65 -17.53 -47.62 -46.35
CA LYS A 65 -17.12 -46.89 -47.60
C LYS A 65 -17.70 -45.46 -47.76
N LYS A 66 -16.80 -44.52 -48.14
CA LYS A 66 -16.94 -43.39 -49.10
C LYS A 66 -18.09 -42.35 -49.05
N THR A 67 -17.62 -41.10 -49.25
CA THR A 67 -18.18 -39.97 -50.05
C THR A 67 -19.24 -38.99 -49.49
N SER A 68 -18.76 -37.74 -49.42
CA SER A 68 -19.41 -36.46 -49.83
C SER A 68 -20.57 -35.83 -49.04
N LYS A 69 -20.20 -34.69 -48.44
CA LYS A 69 -20.86 -33.36 -48.51
C LYS A 69 -22.08 -33.01 -47.64
N GLU A 70 -22.01 -31.74 -47.24
CA GLU A 70 -23.06 -30.78 -46.87
C GLU A 70 -23.68 -30.83 -45.45
N ASP A 71 -23.37 -29.74 -44.73
CA ASP A 71 -24.16 -28.95 -43.78
C ASP A 71 -24.82 -29.59 -42.54
N LYS A 72 -24.30 -29.19 -41.36
CA LYS A 72 -24.93 -29.34 -40.05
C LYS A 72 -25.31 -27.98 -39.45
N PRO A 73 -26.57 -27.78 -39.01
CA PRO A 73 -26.90 -26.75 -38.05
C PRO A 73 -26.76 -27.24 -36.59
N ASN A 74 -26.18 -26.37 -35.76
CA ASN A 74 -26.46 -26.11 -34.34
C ASN A 74 -26.43 -27.26 -33.29
N ALA A 75 -25.52 -27.15 -32.32
CA ALA A 75 -25.80 -27.03 -30.86
C ALA A 75 -24.80 -27.74 -29.91
N ARG A 76 -24.18 -26.92 -29.05
CA ARG A 76 -23.93 -27.16 -27.61
C ARG A 76 -23.11 -28.39 -27.16
N ILE A 77 -21.83 -28.18 -26.90
CA ILE A 77 -21.04 -28.96 -25.92
C ILE A 77 -20.34 -27.99 -24.95
N ASN A 78 -20.40 -28.29 -23.66
CA ASN A 78 -19.68 -27.55 -22.62
C ASN A 78 -18.24 -28.08 -22.52
N ASN A 79 -17.24 -27.20 -22.59
CA ASN A 79 -15.88 -27.53 -22.16
C ASN A 79 -15.51 -26.69 -20.93
N VAL A 80 -15.40 -27.37 -19.80
CA VAL A 80 -14.58 -26.93 -18.65
C VAL A 80 -13.12 -27.33 -18.95
N GLU A 81 -12.18 -26.77 -18.17
CA GLU A 81 -10.72 -27.03 -18.16
C GLU A 81 -9.85 -26.16 -19.08
N ASN A 82 -9.22 -25.13 -18.47
CA ASN A 82 -7.77 -24.91 -18.44
C ASN A 82 -7.43 -23.53 -17.81
N GLU A 83 -7.43 -23.43 -16.47
CA GLU A 83 -6.99 -22.20 -15.76
C GLU A 83 -5.55 -22.28 -15.20
N SER A 84 -4.94 -23.47 -15.12
CA SER A 84 -3.67 -23.69 -14.42
C SER A 84 -2.40 -23.23 -15.16
N ASN A 85 -2.47 -22.98 -16.47
CA ASN A 85 -1.27 -22.71 -17.29
C ASN A 85 -0.95 -21.21 -17.48
N TYR A 86 -1.88 -20.31 -17.12
CA TYR A 86 -1.69 -18.85 -17.31
C TYR A 86 -0.89 -18.19 -16.17
N ASP A 87 -0.99 -18.71 -14.93
CA ASP A 87 -0.35 -18.11 -13.75
C ASP A 87 1.20 -18.26 -13.76
N ASN A 88 1.74 -19.35 -14.33
CA ASN A 88 3.18 -19.62 -14.35
C ASN A 88 3.95 -18.74 -15.36
N GLU A 89 3.40 -18.52 -16.57
CA GLU A 89 4.03 -17.66 -17.58
C GLU A 89 4.15 -16.20 -17.12
N GLU A 90 3.13 -15.67 -16.41
CA GLU A 90 3.22 -14.32 -15.85
C GLU A 90 4.37 -14.22 -14.84
N ILE A 91 4.46 -15.14 -13.87
CA ILE A 91 5.46 -15.12 -12.80
C ILE A 91 6.89 -15.17 -13.36
N LEU A 92 7.18 -16.11 -14.26
CA LEU A 92 8.48 -16.23 -14.93
C LEU A 92 8.84 -14.97 -15.75
N SER A 93 7.85 -14.25 -16.29
CA SER A 93 8.08 -12.98 -16.99
C SER A 93 8.46 -11.81 -16.06
N TYR A 94 8.04 -11.85 -14.79
CA TYR A 94 8.37 -10.81 -13.80
C TYR A 94 9.78 -10.98 -13.22
N GLU A 95 10.24 -12.22 -13.03
CA GLU A 95 11.58 -12.49 -12.48
C GLU A 95 12.67 -12.07 -13.46
N ASN A 96 12.59 -12.51 -14.72
CA ASN A 96 13.53 -12.14 -15.78
C ASN A 96 13.62 -10.61 -16.07
N PHE A 97 12.59 -9.84 -15.71
CA PHE A 97 12.60 -8.38 -15.85
C PHE A 97 13.29 -7.66 -14.68
N ARG A 98 13.47 -8.33 -13.54
CA ARG A 98 13.99 -7.74 -12.30
C ARG A 98 15.47 -7.39 -12.40
N ASP A 99 16.26 -8.29 -12.97
CA ASP A 99 17.73 -8.19 -12.95
C ASP A 99 18.27 -7.05 -13.83
N ASN A 100 17.48 -6.62 -14.81
CA ASN A 100 17.79 -5.44 -15.64
C ASN A 100 17.47 -4.08 -14.96
N ILE A 101 16.70 -4.05 -13.87
CA ILE A 101 16.31 -2.79 -13.20
C ILE A 101 17.34 -2.30 -12.17
N ASN A 102 18.16 -3.19 -11.62
CA ASN A 102 19.15 -2.82 -10.60
C ASN A 102 20.25 -1.88 -11.12
N ASN A 103 20.44 -1.79 -12.44
CA ASN A 103 21.49 -0.97 -13.07
C ASN A 103 21.13 0.52 -13.26
N ASN A 104 20.10 1.04 -12.58
CA ASN A 104 19.82 2.48 -12.52
C ASN A 104 19.50 2.91 -11.09
N GLU A 105 20.53 3.35 -10.36
CA GLU A 105 20.40 4.08 -9.10
C GLU A 105 19.83 5.50 -9.32
N PHE A 106 18.58 5.58 -9.78
CA PHE A 106 17.78 6.78 -9.54
C PHE A 106 17.05 6.60 -8.22
N ASN A 107 17.56 7.29 -7.19
CA ASN A 107 17.00 7.35 -5.85
C ASN A 107 15.46 7.49 -5.93
N LEU A 108 14.76 6.46 -5.47
CA LEU A 108 13.31 6.36 -5.60
C LEU A 108 12.68 7.35 -4.62
N GLN A 109 12.44 8.59 -5.07
CA GLN A 109 11.78 9.61 -4.26
C GLN A 109 10.46 9.04 -3.71
N LEU A 110 10.36 8.98 -2.38
CA LEU A 110 9.21 8.39 -1.71
C LEU A 110 7.94 9.10 -2.19
N ILE A 111 7.04 8.34 -2.80
CA ILE A 111 5.72 8.84 -3.19
C ILE A 111 4.88 8.88 -1.91
N THR A 112 4.80 10.07 -1.31
CA THR A 112 4.05 10.40 -0.10
C THR A 112 2.56 10.63 -0.34
N VAL A 113 2.14 10.90 -1.59
CA VAL A 113 0.77 11.35 -1.90
C VAL A 113 -0.05 10.23 -2.51
N ASN A 114 -1.30 10.07 -2.07
CA ASN A 114 -2.26 9.15 -2.67
C ASN A 114 -2.96 9.82 -3.88
N HIS A 115 -2.61 9.41 -5.10
CA HIS A 115 -3.08 10.05 -6.33
C HIS A 115 -4.54 9.77 -6.69
N ASN A 116 -5.16 8.74 -6.11
CA ASN A 116 -6.55 8.38 -6.47
C ASN A 116 -7.54 9.51 -6.16
N TYR A 117 -7.24 10.32 -5.14
CA TYR A 117 -8.05 11.46 -4.69
C TYR A 117 -7.58 12.81 -5.24
N LEU A 118 -6.50 12.86 -6.02
CA LEU A 118 -5.96 14.12 -6.54
C LEU A 118 -6.66 14.54 -7.85
N GLY A 119 -6.97 15.83 -7.94
CA GLY A 119 -7.48 16.45 -9.14
C GLY A 119 -6.43 16.55 -10.24
N VAL A 120 -6.89 16.65 -11.50
CA VAL A 120 -6.02 16.94 -12.64
C VAL A 120 -6.58 18.15 -13.38
N GLU A 121 -5.79 19.22 -13.44
CA GLU A 121 -6.18 20.45 -14.14
C GLU A 121 -6.55 20.18 -15.60
N SER A 122 -7.76 20.56 -16.02
CA SER A 122 -8.19 20.44 -17.42
C SER A 122 -7.54 21.47 -18.33
N SER A 123 -7.50 21.18 -19.64
CA SER A 123 -6.80 21.99 -20.65
C SER A 123 -7.27 23.45 -20.78
N ASN A 124 -8.50 23.78 -20.35
CA ASN A 124 -9.18 25.02 -20.74
C ASN A 124 -9.02 26.20 -19.77
N HIS A 125 -8.36 26.03 -18.61
CA HIS A 125 -8.55 26.97 -17.48
C HIS A 125 -7.38 27.85 -17.04
N THR A 126 -6.16 27.73 -17.60
CA THR A 126 -5.03 28.67 -17.37
C THR A 126 -3.78 28.22 -18.12
N THR A 127 -2.79 29.11 -18.27
CA THR A 127 -1.41 28.70 -18.60
C THR A 127 -0.90 27.64 -17.62
N LYS A 128 -0.37 26.54 -18.14
CA LYS A 128 0.13 25.45 -17.30
C LYS A 128 1.29 25.90 -16.40
N LYS A 129 1.15 25.65 -15.10
CA LYS A 129 2.20 25.84 -14.11
C LYS A 129 2.94 24.52 -13.92
N HIS A 130 4.25 24.62 -13.75
CA HIS A 130 5.18 23.50 -13.54
C HIS A 130 5.99 23.77 -12.27
N PHE A 131 6.40 22.73 -11.57
CA PHE A 131 7.12 22.91 -10.30
C PHE A 131 8.62 23.11 -10.56
N CYS A 132 9.23 24.12 -9.91
CA CYS A 132 10.66 24.32 -9.96
C CYS A 132 11.36 23.35 -9.00
N ILE A 133 12.32 22.57 -9.52
CA ILE A 133 13.09 21.62 -8.70
C ILE A 133 13.97 22.32 -7.66
N PHE A 134 14.45 23.53 -7.92
CA PHE A 134 15.35 24.26 -7.05
C PHE A 134 14.58 25.01 -5.95
N CYS A 135 13.90 26.13 -6.27
CA CYS A 135 13.16 26.92 -5.28
C CYS A 135 11.77 26.39 -4.88
N LYS A 136 11.36 25.19 -5.32
CA LYS A 136 10.12 24.52 -4.89
C LYS A 136 8.82 25.33 -5.08
N THR A 137 8.73 26.15 -6.14
CA THR A 137 7.53 26.95 -6.47
C THR A 137 6.92 26.58 -7.83
N LYS A 138 5.59 26.76 -7.99
CA LYS A 138 4.88 26.59 -9.27
C LYS A 138 5.13 27.80 -10.19
N GLN A 139 5.62 27.57 -11.41
CA GLN A 139 6.08 28.57 -12.38
C GLN A 139 5.49 28.32 -13.78
N THR A 140 5.13 29.36 -14.54
CA THR A 140 4.56 29.23 -15.90
C THR A 140 5.62 29.16 -17.01
N LYS A 141 6.79 29.76 -16.81
CA LYS A 141 7.87 29.88 -17.81
C LYS A 141 9.21 29.41 -17.24
N LEU A 142 9.30 28.13 -16.86
CA LEU A 142 10.46 27.55 -16.16
C LEU A 142 11.83 27.89 -16.75
N ALA A 143 12.01 27.86 -18.07
CA ALA A 143 13.31 28.17 -18.68
C ALA A 143 13.80 29.61 -18.37
N ARG A 144 12.89 30.59 -18.40
CA ARG A 144 13.17 31.99 -18.01
C ARG A 144 13.40 32.09 -16.50
N HIS A 145 12.61 31.37 -15.72
CA HIS A 145 12.75 31.33 -14.26
C HIS A 145 14.12 30.77 -13.82
N PHE A 146 14.58 29.68 -14.43
CA PHE A 146 15.91 29.11 -14.19
C PHE A 146 17.01 30.13 -14.52
N LEU A 147 16.99 30.74 -15.72
CA LEU A 147 17.95 31.77 -16.13
C LEU A 147 17.93 33.05 -15.27
N ASN A 148 16.86 33.30 -14.51
CA ASN A 148 16.74 34.49 -13.66
C ASN A 148 17.08 34.22 -12.19
N LYS A 149 16.79 33.03 -11.65
CA LYS A 149 16.93 32.70 -10.21
C LYS A 149 17.89 31.57 -9.88
N HIS A 150 18.34 30.80 -10.87
CA HIS A 150 19.09 29.56 -10.71
C HIS A 150 20.24 29.48 -11.72
N LYS A 151 20.91 30.62 -11.97
CA LYS A 151 21.97 30.75 -12.99
C LYS A 151 23.15 29.81 -12.72
N ASP A 152 23.45 29.59 -11.45
CA ASP A 152 24.66 28.92 -10.97
C ASP A 152 24.50 27.39 -10.88
N GLU A 153 23.29 26.88 -11.12
CA GLU A 153 23.00 25.43 -11.16
C GLU A 153 23.60 24.80 -12.42
N ALA A 154 24.34 23.69 -12.27
CA ALA A 154 25.11 23.10 -13.37
C ALA A 154 24.29 22.78 -14.65
N ASP A 155 23.12 22.14 -14.50
CA ASP A 155 22.20 21.88 -15.63
C ASP A 155 21.69 23.19 -16.27
N VAL A 156 21.61 24.30 -15.51
CA VAL A 156 21.14 25.61 -16.01
C VAL A 156 22.25 26.33 -16.77
N VAL A 157 23.47 26.38 -16.24
CA VAL A 157 24.66 26.88 -16.95
C VAL A 157 24.80 26.17 -18.31
N LEU A 158 24.69 24.85 -18.31
CA LEU A 158 24.87 24.04 -19.50
C LEU A 158 23.82 24.36 -20.58
N PHE A 159 22.53 24.51 -20.22
CA PHE A 159 21.51 24.90 -21.22
C PHE A 159 21.55 26.39 -21.58
N ALA A 160 22.09 27.26 -20.71
CA ALA A 160 22.23 28.70 -20.97
C ALA A 160 23.22 28.96 -22.11
N ASN A 161 24.32 28.21 -22.14
CA ASN A 161 25.38 28.32 -23.14
C ASN A 161 24.99 27.74 -24.52
N LEU A 162 23.88 27.00 -24.63
CA LEU A 162 23.42 26.40 -25.88
C LEU A 162 22.51 27.36 -26.69
N PRO A 163 22.57 27.35 -28.04
CA PRO A 163 21.72 28.18 -28.89
C PRO A 163 20.22 28.01 -28.63
N VAL A 164 19.43 29.07 -28.88
CA VAL A 164 17.96 28.97 -28.82
C VAL A 164 17.50 27.98 -29.90
N LYS A 165 16.56 27.09 -29.55
CA LYS A 165 16.04 25.96 -30.36
C LYS A 165 16.97 24.74 -30.52
N ASN A 166 18.19 24.73 -29.98
CA ASN A 166 19.03 23.51 -29.96
C ASN A 166 18.33 22.35 -29.21
N GLU A 167 18.44 21.12 -29.72
CA GLU A 167 17.73 19.95 -29.17
C GLU A 167 18.18 19.56 -27.76
N GLU A 168 19.49 19.61 -27.48
CA GLU A 168 20.05 19.31 -26.16
C GLU A 168 19.56 20.32 -25.13
N ARG A 169 19.55 21.62 -25.49
CA ARG A 169 18.96 22.68 -24.67
C ARG A 169 17.51 22.38 -24.29
N LEU A 170 16.70 21.96 -25.27
CA LEU A 170 15.31 21.58 -25.03
C LEU A 170 15.19 20.31 -24.17
N SER A 171 16.12 19.36 -24.34
CA SER A 171 16.20 18.12 -23.55
C SER A 171 16.48 18.41 -22.07
N ILE A 172 17.47 19.25 -21.76
CA ILE A 172 17.84 19.62 -20.37
C ILE A 172 16.68 20.37 -19.68
N ILE A 173 16.08 21.36 -20.35
CA ILE A 173 14.91 22.07 -19.84
C ILE A 173 13.72 21.10 -19.60
N SER A 174 13.57 20.08 -20.45
CA SER A 174 12.55 19.03 -20.31
C SER A 174 12.86 18.08 -19.14
N LYS A 175 14.12 17.71 -18.92
CA LYS A 175 14.62 16.93 -17.77
C LYS A 175 14.29 17.66 -16.45
N LEU A 176 14.79 18.90 -16.29
CA LEU A 176 14.56 19.71 -15.08
C LEU A 176 13.08 19.91 -14.77
N ARG A 177 12.25 20.18 -15.79
CA ARG A 177 10.79 20.30 -15.66
C ARG A 177 10.16 19.01 -15.12
N LYS A 178 10.50 17.86 -15.69
CA LYS A 178 9.94 16.56 -15.28
C LYS A 178 10.36 16.19 -13.87
N GLN A 179 11.61 16.45 -13.50
CA GLN A 179 12.10 16.20 -12.14
C GLN A 179 11.38 17.10 -11.12
N GLY A 180 11.20 18.39 -11.44
CA GLY A 180 10.41 19.30 -10.61
C GLY A 180 8.95 18.85 -10.45
N ASP A 181 8.25 18.57 -11.55
CA ASP A 181 6.88 18.06 -11.53
C ASP A 181 6.78 16.73 -10.75
N ALA A 182 7.79 15.84 -10.86
CA ALA A 182 7.86 14.59 -10.09
C ALA A 182 8.02 14.83 -8.58
N VAL A 183 8.84 15.80 -8.16
CA VAL A 183 8.94 16.22 -6.74
C VAL A 183 7.59 16.70 -6.21
N TYR A 184 6.86 17.51 -6.98
CA TYR A 184 5.53 17.99 -6.59
C TYR A 184 4.49 16.87 -6.48
N ASN A 185 4.49 15.96 -7.45
CA ASN A 185 3.57 14.84 -7.48
C ASN A 185 3.87 13.79 -6.40
N SER A 186 5.14 13.66 -5.98
CA SER A 186 5.58 12.68 -4.99
C SER A 186 5.61 13.20 -3.55
N ASN A 187 5.54 14.52 -3.29
CA ASN A 187 5.75 15.09 -1.95
C ASN A 187 4.54 15.88 -1.42
N GLN A 188 3.92 15.37 -0.34
CA GLN A 188 2.71 15.86 0.33
C GLN A 188 2.91 17.24 0.96
N ASN A 189 4.14 17.60 1.37
CA ASN A 189 4.43 18.93 1.92
C ASN A 189 4.33 20.03 0.86
N TYR A 190 4.47 19.67 -0.43
CA TYR A 190 4.31 20.60 -1.55
C TYR A 190 2.96 20.42 -2.27
N ASN A 191 2.44 19.20 -2.33
CA ASN A 191 1.23 18.87 -3.08
C ASN A 191 -0.04 19.50 -2.46
N LYS A 192 -0.85 20.18 -3.28
CA LYS A 192 -2.06 20.89 -2.87
C LYS A 192 -3.36 20.20 -3.31
N GLY A 193 -3.36 18.88 -3.48
CA GLY A 193 -4.53 18.12 -3.94
C GLY A 193 -4.60 17.92 -5.46
N ASP A 194 -3.53 18.23 -6.20
CA ASP A 194 -3.49 18.14 -7.67
C ASP A 194 -2.23 17.42 -8.21
N ILE A 195 -2.33 16.85 -9.41
CA ILE A 195 -1.19 16.23 -10.12
C ILE A 195 -0.83 17.02 -11.36
N ILE A 196 0.45 17.37 -11.47
CA ILE A 196 1.03 17.94 -12.67
C ILE A 196 1.30 16.80 -13.67
N VAL A 197 0.30 16.52 -14.51
CA VAL A 197 0.39 15.54 -15.61
C VAL A 197 1.08 16.13 -16.83
N VAL A 198 1.76 15.31 -17.65
CA VAL A 198 2.45 15.79 -18.86
C VAL A 198 1.46 16.44 -19.84
N ARG A 199 0.37 15.74 -20.17
CA ARG A 199 -0.73 16.25 -21.01
C ARG A 199 -2.02 16.32 -20.19
N ARG A 200 -2.52 17.54 -19.98
CA ARG A 200 -3.80 17.81 -19.32
C ARG A 200 -4.96 17.14 -20.09
N PRO A 201 -5.99 16.61 -19.41
CA PRO A 201 -7.18 16.08 -20.06
C PRO A 201 -8.00 17.22 -20.70
N GLN A 202 -8.87 16.85 -21.65
CA GLN A 202 -9.96 17.72 -22.08
C GLN A 202 -11.02 17.77 -20.97
N LEU A 203 -11.62 18.95 -20.74
CA LEU A 203 -12.61 19.16 -19.67
C LEU A 203 -13.73 18.09 -19.67
N LYS A 204 -14.28 17.80 -20.87
CA LYS A 204 -15.32 16.77 -21.09
C LYS A 204 -14.95 15.34 -20.66
N LYS A 205 -13.68 15.05 -20.39
CA LYS A 205 -13.19 13.69 -20.06
C LYS A 205 -13.03 13.43 -18.56
N ASN A 206 -13.34 14.41 -17.70
CA ASN A 206 -13.35 14.35 -16.23
C ASN A 206 -12.36 13.32 -15.62
N ARG A 207 -11.06 13.55 -15.80
CA ARG A 207 -10.03 12.60 -15.33
C ARG A 207 -9.41 13.05 -14.01
N ASN A 208 -9.39 12.15 -13.04
CA ASN A 208 -8.62 12.27 -11.80
C ASN A 208 -7.22 11.63 -11.93
N GLY A 209 -6.48 11.56 -10.82
CA GLY A 209 -5.15 10.97 -10.76
C GLY A 209 -5.06 9.47 -11.03
N GLU A 210 -6.11 8.68 -10.75
CA GLU A 210 -6.09 7.22 -10.99
C GLU A 210 -5.86 6.87 -12.48
N HIS A 211 -6.25 7.75 -13.40
CA HIS A 211 -6.02 7.55 -14.84
C HIS A 211 -4.58 7.86 -15.31
N TYR A 212 -3.67 8.19 -14.39
CA TYR A 212 -2.29 8.58 -14.67
C TYR A 212 -1.27 7.76 -13.86
N LEU A 213 -0.12 7.51 -14.47
CA LEU A 213 1.00 6.78 -13.87
C LEU A 213 2.33 7.44 -14.25
N PRO A 214 3.34 7.43 -13.36
CA PRO A 214 4.67 7.94 -13.66
C PRO A 214 5.40 6.99 -14.61
N CYS A 215 6.22 7.54 -15.49
CA CYS A 215 7.18 6.74 -16.25
C CYS A 215 8.33 6.30 -15.34
N SER A 216 8.60 4.99 -15.28
CA SER A 216 9.70 4.37 -14.52
C SER A 216 11.09 4.99 -14.75
N LYS A 217 11.34 5.60 -15.92
CA LYS A 217 12.64 6.19 -16.29
C LYS A 217 12.72 7.71 -16.14
N CYS A 218 11.61 8.44 -16.26
CA CYS A 218 11.63 9.92 -16.20
C CYS A 218 10.67 10.54 -15.19
N SER A 219 10.01 9.71 -14.37
CA SER A 219 9.10 10.03 -13.27
C SER A 219 7.90 10.94 -13.58
N ALA A 220 7.77 11.41 -14.83
CA ALA A 220 6.69 12.28 -15.27
C ALA A 220 5.38 11.49 -15.44
N MET A 221 4.26 12.11 -15.06
CA MET A 221 2.93 11.48 -15.04
C MET A 221 2.29 11.48 -16.44
N TYR A 222 2.09 10.29 -17.00
CA TYR A 222 1.41 10.03 -18.27
C TYR A 222 0.05 9.39 -18.03
N SER A 223 -0.91 9.58 -18.94
CA SER A 223 -2.14 8.79 -18.88
C SER A 223 -1.81 7.32 -19.13
N ILE A 224 -2.51 6.39 -18.45
CA ILE A 224 -2.29 4.94 -18.59
C ILE A 224 -2.22 4.52 -20.08
N LEU A 225 -3.12 5.07 -20.90
CA LEU A 225 -3.21 4.81 -22.34
C LEU A 225 -1.98 5.27 -23.14
N SER A 226 -1.31 6.35 -22.72
CA SER A 226 -0.13 6.91 -23.42
C SER A 226 1.21 6.44 -22.87
N LEU A 227 1.23 5.92 -21.63
CA LEU A 227 2.46 5.53 -20.94
C LEU A 227 3.27 4.48 -21.70
N ARG A 228 2.64 3.43 -22.26
CA ARG A 228 3.33 2.38 -23.02
C ARG A 228 4.06 2.94 -24.25
N ALA A 229 3.38 3.78 -25.03
CA ALA A 229 3.94 4.43 -26.22
C ALA A 229 5.00 5.49 -25.89
N HIS A 230 4.93 6.10 -24.70
CA HIS A 230 5.99 6.96 -24.19
C HIS A 230 7.23 6.15 -23.74
N HIS A 231 7.03 5.07 -22.98
CA HIS A 231 8.12 4.31 -22.36
C HIS A 231 9.05 3.65 -23.39
N SER A 232 8.53 3.14 -24.50
CA SER A 232 9.37 2.60 -25.58
C SER A 232 10.38 3.65 -26.10
N LYS A 233 9.92 4.87 -26.37
CA LYS A 233 10.75 6.00 -26.81
C LYS A 233 11.67 6.52 -25.70
N CYS A 234 11.17 6.60 -24.46
CA CYS A 234 11.95 7.10 -23.32
C CYS A 234 13.07 6.14 -22.91
N SER A 235 12.78 4.84 -22.87
CA SER A 235 13.72 3.82 -22.42
C SER A 235 14.82 3.54 -23.44
N LYS A 236 14.58 3.80 -24.74
CA LYS A 236 15.39 3.32 -25.89
C LYS A 236 15.43 1.78 -26.01
N MET A 237 14.58 1.06 -25.28
CA MET A 237 14.52 -0.41 -25.25
C MET A 237 13.61 -0.96 -26.37
N LYS A 238 14.13 -1.86 -27.21
CA LYS A 238 13.38 -2.52 -28.28
C LYS A 238 12.50 -3.67 -27.73
N ASN A 239 11.19 -3.46 -27.79
CA ASN A 239 10.05 -4.41 -27.81
C ASN A 239 9.91 -5.56 -26.78
N LYS A 240 10.95 -6.27 -26.31
CA LYS A 240 10.77 -7.52 -25.51
C LYS A 240 10.09 -7.33 -24.15
N PHE A 241 10.31 -6.21 -23.44
CA PHE A 241 9.78 -5.99 -22.08
C PHE A 241 8.59 -4.99 -22.00
N GLN A 242 7.90 -4.73 -23.11
CA GLN A 242 6.89 -3.66 -23.14
C GLN A 242 5.53 -3.99 -22.52
N ARG A 243 5.20 -5.27 -22.32
CA ARG A 243 3.89 -5.69 -21.77
C ARG A 243 3.70 -5.24 -20.32
N ASN A 244 4.78 -5.25 -19.52
CA ASN A 244 4.68 -5.10 -18.06
C ASN A 244 4.93 -3.66 -17.56
N VAL A 245 5.11 -2.67 -18.46
CA VAL A 245 5.43 -1.27 -18.11
C VAL A 245 4.37 -0.62 -17.23
N THR A 246 3.08 -0.80 -17.57
CA THR A 246 1.95 -0.27 -16.79
C THR A 246 1.84 -0.96 -15.44
N VAL A 247 2.09 -2.27 -15.36
CA VAL A 247 2.09 -3.02 -14.10
C VAL A 247 3.25 -2.57 -13.21
N ALA A 248 4.48 -2.52 -13.72
CA ALA A 248 5.66 -2.04 -13.00
C ALA A 248 5.50 -0.59 -12.51
N SER A 249 4.82 0.25 -13.28
CA SER A 249 4.50 1.63 -12.88
C SER A 249 3.45 1.66 -11.75
N ARG A 250 2.36 0.88 -11.87
CA ARG A 250 1.35 0.71 -10.79
C ARG A 250 1.94 0.14 -9.50
N VAL A 251 2.90 -0.77 -9.63
CA VAL A 251 3.63 -1.41 -8.53
C VAL A 251 4.54 -0.43 -7.80
N LYS A 252 5.21 0.47 -8.53
CA LYS A 252 6.10 1.49 -7.96
C LYS A 252 5.34 2.73 -7.45
N THR A 253 4.09 2.93 -7.85
CA THR A 253 3.23 4.00 -7.33
C THR A 253 2.52 3.64 -6.05
N PHE A 254 2.30 4.66 -5.22
CA PHE A 254 1.33 4.66 -4.11
C PHE A 254 1.61 3.54 -3.10
N ILE A 255 2.76 3.65 -2.43
CA ILE A 255 3.12 2.81 -1.28
C ILE A 255 3.23 3.72 -0.06
N ASN A 256 2.37 3.50 0.94
CA ASN A 256 2.34 4.21 2.21
C ASN A 256 3.75 4.48 2.77
N LEU A 257 3.98 5.67 3.31
CA LEU A 257 5.29 6.12 3.78
C LEU A 257 5.90 5.24 4.88
N LYS A 258 5.09 4.61 5.72
CA LYS A 258 5.59 3.75 6.79
C LYS A 258 6.20 2.45 6.26
N ALA A 259 6.02 2.07 4.99
CA ALA A 259 6.59 0.85 4.43
C ALA A 259 8.14 0.85 4.43
N ASN A 260 8.74 -0.20 4.98
CA ASN A 260 10.20 -0.40 5.01
C ASN A 260 10.75 -0.83 3.63
N SER A 261 12.08 -0.96 3.52
CA SER A 261 12.76 -1.32 2.28
C SER A 261 12.38 -2.71 1.75
N ILE A 262 12.18 -3.71 2.61
CA ILE A 262 11.76 -5.07 2.23
C ILE A 262 10.33 -5.04 1.70
N MET A 263 9.42 -4.37 2.40
CA MET A 263 8.04 -4.17 1.95
C MET A 263 7.99 -3.50 0.57
N ARG A 264 8.74 -2.39 0.38
CA ARG A 264 8.80 -1.65 -0.89
C ARG A 264 9.40 -2.44 -2.05
N ASN A 265 10.45 -3.23 -1.82
CA ASN A 265 11.28 -3.80 -2.89
C ASN A 265 11.09 -5.32 -3.11
N LYS A 266 10.52 -6.03 -2.12
CA LYS A 266 10.42 -7.50 -2.12
C LYS A 266 8.99 -8.02 -1.87
N ILE A 267 8.14 -7.31 -1.10
CA ILE A 267 6.75 -7.76 -0.83
C ILE A 267 5.75 -7.13 -1.81
N LEU A 268 5.52 -5.82 -1.70
CA LEU A 268 4.47 -5.09 -2.44
C LEU A 268 4.61 -5.15 -3.98
N PRO A 269 5.82 -5.24 -4.56
CA PRO A 269 5.97 -5.43 -6.02
C PRO A 269 5.44 -6.76 -6.54
N HIS A 270 5.39 -7.78 -5.68
CA HIS A 270 5.00 -9.15 -6.01
C HIS A 270 3.55 -9.44 -5.61
N MET A 271 2.75 -8.38 -5.37
CA MET A 271 1.32 -8.49 -5.07
C MET A 271 0.48 -8.12 -6.29
N ARG A 272 -0.61 -8.86 -6.52
CA ARG A 272 -1.62 -8.56 -7.54
C ARG A 272 -2.06 -7.08 -7.47
N VAL A 273 -2.46 -6.52 -8.63
CA VAL A 273 -2.82 -5.10 -8.79
C VAL A 273 -4.35 -4.96 -8.86
N ASP A 274 -5.00 -5.53 -7.86
CA ASP A 274 -6.44 -5.58 -7.62
C ASP A 274 -6.85 -4.62 -6.49
N THR A 275 -8.14 -4.59 -6.13
CA THR A 275 -8.67 -3.78 -5.01
C THR A 275 -7.98 -4.12 -3.69
N ILE A 276 -7.81 -5.41 -3.39
CA ILE A 276 -7.11 -5.90 -2.19
C ILE A 276 -5.65 -5.46 -2.18
N GLY A 277 -4.94 -5.59 -3.31
CA GLY A 277 -3.58 -5.11 -3.47
C GLY A 277 -3.44 -3.58 -3.41
N LYS A 278 -4.47 -2.81 -3.76
CA LYS A 278 -4.51 -1.35 -3.53
C LYS A 278 -4.64 -1.05 -2.03
N LEU A 279 -5.54 -1.73 -1.31
CA LEU A 279 -5.71 -1.57 0.14
C LEU A 279 -4.41 -1.86 0.89
N VAL A 280 -3.75 -3.00 0.64
CA VAL A 280 -2.46 -3.34 1.28
C VAL A 280 -1.38 -2.29 1.05
N ARG A 281 -1.37 -1.59 -0.09
CA ARG A 281 -0.37 -0.57 -0.41
C ARG A 281 -0.65 0.79 0.26
N ASN A 282 -1.92 1.09 0.55
CA ASN A 282 -2.38 2.37 1.07
C ASN A 282 -2.57 2.38 2.59
N GLU A 283 -3.23 1.35 3.14
CA GLU A 283 -3.62 1.29 4.55
C GLU A 283 -2.40 1.24 5.47
N GLU A 284 -2.29 2.25 6.34
CA GLU A 284 -1.11 2.43 7.18
C GLU A 284 -0.90 1.26 8.14
N LEU A 285 -1.97 0.80 8.80
CA LEU A 285 -1.86 -0.23 9.81
C LEU A 285 -1.58 -1.62 9.21
N ILE A 286 -2.08 -1.89 7.99
CA ILE A 286 -1.72 -3.10 7.21
C ILE A 286 -0.25 -3.06 6.81
N ILE A 287 0.27 -1.90 6.40
CA ILE A 287 1.68 -1.69 6.06
C ILE A 287 2.59 -1.88 7.28
N LEU A 288 2.17 -1.37 8.46
CA LEU A 288 2.89 -1.54 9.72
C LEU A 288 2.92 -2.99 10.19
N PHE A 289 1.82 -3.74 10.02
CA PHE A 289 1.79 -5.18 10.23
C PHE A 289 2.79 -5.89 9.30
N GLY A 290 2.75 -5.58 8.00
CA GLY A 290 3.70 -6.10 7.00
C GLY A 290 5.16 -5.82 7.33
N ASN A 291 5.47 -4.62 7.85
CA ASN A 291 6.81 -4.29 8.32
C ASN A 291 7.30 -5.24 9.42
N ARG A 292 6.49 -5.49 10.47
CA ARG A 292 6.89 -6.45 11.53
C ARG A 292 6.96 -7.88 11.00
N LEU A 293 6.07 -8.29 10.08
CA LEU A 293 6.21 -9.60 9.40
C LEU A 293 7.57 -9.70 8.69
N THR A 294 8.01 -8.69 7.94
CA THR A 294 9.35 -8.72 7.29
C THR A 294 10.53 -8.62 8.26
N GLN A 295 10.30 -8.20 9.52
CA GLN A 295 11.31 -8.21 10.58
C GLN A 295 11.41 -9.58 11.28
N LYS A 296 10.27 -10.27 11.48
CA LYS A 296 10.21 -11.62 12.05
C LYS A 296 10.67 -12.67 11.02
N TYR A 297 10.08 -12.66 9.83
CA TYR A 297 10.35 -13.61 8.75
C TYR A 297 11.27 -12.97 7.69
N ARG A 298 12.59 -13.07 7.92
CA ARG A 298 13.61 -12.42 7.06
C ARG A 298 13.92 -13.21 5.78
N SER A 299 13.69 -14.52 5.77
CA SER A 299 14.06 -15.43 4.68
C SER A 299 13.19 -15.23 3.43
N PRO A 300 13.76 -15.15 2.20
CA PRO A 300 12.99 -14.84 0.99
C PRO A 300 11.86 -15.82 0.65
N HIS A 301 11.98 -17.11 1.00
CA HIS A 301 10.92 -18.10 0.74
C HIS A 301 9.62 -17.75 1.50
N LEU A 302 9.73 -17.17 2.70
CA LEU A 302 8.59 -16.74 3.54
C LEU A 302 7.85 -15.52 2.95
N TYR A 303 8.38 -14.84 1.93
CA TYR A 303 7.70 -13.71 1.31
C TYR A 303 6.36 -14.10 0.66
N LYS A 304 6.18 -15.37 0.24
CA LYS A 304 4.88 -15.90 -0.22
C LYS A 304 3.84 -15.88 0.91
N MET A 305 4.22 -16.39 2.09
CA MET A 305 3.40 -16.35 3.30
C MET A 305 3.07 -14.91 3.71
N ILE A 306 4.06 -14.00 3.79
CA ILE A 306 3.81 -12.59 4.15
C ILE A 306 2.78 -11.94 3.22
N ARG A 307 2.90 -12.15 1.90
CA ARG A 307 1.92 -11.64 0.92
C ARG A 307 0.53 -12.24 1.14
N SER A 308 0.42 -13.52 1.50
CA SER A 308 -0.85 -14.18 1.84
C SER A 308 -1.48 -13.56 3.09
N ARG A 309 -0.73 -13.46 4.19
CA ARG A 309 -1.19 -12.86 5.47
C ARG A 309 -1.71 -11.42 5.26
N LEU A 310 -0.99 -10.60 4.50
CA LEU A 310 -1.42 -9.23 4.15
C LEU A 310 -2.69 -9.18 3.31
N ARG A 311 -2.86 -10.10 2.34
CA ARG A 311 -4.07 -10.17 1.51
C ARG A 311 -5.28 -10.65 2.30
N CYS A 312 -5.11 -11.59 3.23
CA CYS A 312 -6.18 -12.03 4.14
C CYS A 312 -6.75 -10.84 4.95
N VAL A 313 -5.86 -10.06 5.58
CA VAL A 313 -6.20 -8.85 6.35
C VAL A 313 -6.91 -7.79 5.50
N ALA A 314 -6.40 -7.50 4.29
CA ALA A 314 -7.02 -6.52 3.42
C ALA A 314 -8.34 -7.01 2.78
N ASN A 315 -8.51 -8.31 2.58
CA ASN A 315 -9.76 -8.89 2.11
C ASN A 315 -10.86 -8.78 3.17
N PHE A 316 -10.52 -9.08 4.42
CA PHE A 316 -11.39 -8.82 5.58
C PHE A 316 -11.84 -7.36 5.61
N TYR A 317 -10.90 -6.41 5.54
CA TYR A 317 -11.23 -4.98 5.58
C TYR A 317 -12.12 -4.55 4.43
N TRP A 318 -11.84 -5.03 3.22
CA TRP A 318 -12.68 -4.74 2.05
C TRP A 318 -14.14 -5.19 2.25
N HIS A 319 -14.35 -6.42 2.75
CA HIS A 319 -15.68 -6.92 3.08
C HIS A 319 -16.37 -6.12 4.19
N TYR A 320 -15.62 -5.71 5.22
CA TYR A 320 -16.14 -4.86 6.29
C TYR A 320 -16.61 -3.50 5.75
N GLN A 321 -15.81 -2.86 4.90
CA GLN A 321 -16.17 -1.58 4.26
C GLN A 321 -17.43 -1.67 3.38
N GLN A 322 -17.75 -2.83 2.79
CA GLN A 322 -19.01 -2.99 2.04
C GLN A 322 -20.25 -3.01 2.96
N ARG A 323 -20.07 -3.30 4.26
CA ARG A 323 -21.14 -3.34 5.26
C ARG A 323 -21.28 -2.00 5.98
N ASN A 324 -20.17 -1.45 6.47
CA ASN A 324 -20.13 -0.22 7.25
C ASN A 324 -19.35 0.87 6.51
N HIS A 325 -20.08 1.85 5.96
CA HIS A 325 -19.55 2.97 5.20
C HIS A 325 -19.02 4.12 6.08
N GLN A 326 -19.19 4.06 7.41
CA GLN A 326 -18.69 5.09 8.33
C GLN A 326 -17.21 4.93 8.67
N VAL A 327 -16.65 3.72 8.48
CA VAL A 327 -15.24 3.42 8.72
C VAL A 327 -14.36 3.94 7.58
N GLN A 328 -13.43 4.84 7.93
CA GLN A 328 -12.53 5.52 7.01
C GLN A 328 -11.12 4.89 6.98
N THR A 329 -10.69 4.24 8.07
CA THR A 329 -9.36 3.63 8.19
C THR A 329 -9.44 2.22 8.76
N PHE A 330 -8.41 1.38 8.54
CA PHE A 330 -8.35 0.08 9.21
C PHE A 330 -8.32 0.19 10.75
N ALA A 331 -7.85 1.31 11.32
CA ALA A 331 -7.78 1.46 12.78
C ALA A 331 -9.17 1.56 13.44
N ASP A 332 -10.16 2.09 12.72
CA ASP A 332 -11.52 2.30 13.24
C ASP A 332 -12.24 0.97 13.57
N LEU A 333 -11.78 -0.14 12.97
CA LEU A 333 -12.23 -1.52 13.29
C LEU A 333 -12.06 -1.88 14.77
N PHE A 334 -11.14 -1.22 15.48
CA PHE A 334 -10.84 -1.49 16.88
C PHE A 334 -11.60 -0.58 17.86
N ASP A 335 -12.52 0.25 17.37
CA ASP A 335 -13.53 0.88 18.23
C ASP A 335 -14.46 -0.21 18.80
N PRO A 336 -14.73 -0.24 20.12
CA PRO A 336 -15.67 -1.18 20.73
C PRO A 336 -17.04 -1.24 20.04
N GLN A 337 -17.55 -0.13 19.50
CA GLN A 337 -18.82 -0.08 18.77
C GLN A 337 -18.84 -0.94 17.50
N ASN A 338 -17.67 -1.22 16.92
CA ASN A 338 -17.51 -2.00 15.69
C ASN A 338 -17.27 -3.50 15.95
N TYR A 339 -17.10 -3.94 17.20
CA TYR A 339 -16.66 -5.30 17.55
C TYR A 339 -17.59 -6.40 17.01
N ASP A 340 -18.90 -6.28 17.22
CA ASP A 340 -19.86 -7.29 16.78
C ASP A 340 -19.92 -7.40 15.24
N GLU A 341 -19.84 -6.26 14.54
CA GLU A 341 -19.75 -6.25 13.08
C GLU A 341 -18.43 -6.85 12.55
N VAL A 342 -17.32 -6.70 13.29
CA VAL A 342 -16.06 -7.40 12.98
C VAL A 342 -16.26 -8.92 13.06
N VAL A 343 -16.87 -9.42 14.13
CA VAL A 343 -17.16 -10.86 14.30
C VAL A 343 -18.11 -11.38 13.21
N ILE A 344 -19.22 -10.67 12.94
CA ILE A 344 -20.17 -11.00 11.86
C ILE A 344 -19.47 -11.03 10.49
N CYS A 345 -18.55 -10.10 10.23
CA CYS A 345 -17.80 -10.04 8.98
C CYS A 345 -16.81 -11.22 8.84
N ILE A 346 -16.09 -11.60 9.91
CA ILE A 346 -15.23 -12.80 9.91
C ILE A 346 -16.08 -14.05 9.62
N ASN A 347 -17.21 -14.20 10.31
CA ASN A 347 -18.07 -15.38 10.18
C ASN A 347 -18.60 -15.54 8.75
N LYS A 348 -19.03 -14.45 8.12
CA LYS A 348 -19.49 -14.44 6.72
C LYS A 348 -18.34 -14.72 5.75
N MET A 349 -17.17 -14.12 5.95
CA MET A 349 -15.99 -14.34 5.08
C MET A 349 -15.46 -15.78 5.15
N ALA A 350 -15.50 -16.41 6.32
CA ALA A 350 -15.14 -17.82 6.52
C ALA A 350 -16.27 -18.80 6.11
N GLY A 351 -17.45 -18.28 5.75
CA GLY A 351 -18.60 -19.07 5.33
C GLY A 351 -19.17 -19.94 6.46
N LEU A 352 -19.44 -19.35 7.63
CA LEU A 352 -20.15 -20.01 8.72
C LEU A 352 -21.53 -20.48 8.25
N ASN A 353 -21.86 -21.74 8.52
CA ASN A 353 -23.21 -22.28 8.42
C ASN A 353 -23.89 -22.15 9.79
N GLU A 354 -24.89 -21.26 9.89
CA GLU A 354 -25.61 -20.99 11.14
C GLU A 354 -26.35 -22.23 11.69
N ASN A 355 -26.72 -23.18 10.82
CA ASN A 355 -27.44 -24.40 11.22
C ASN A 355 -26.51 -25.49 11.78
N SER A 356 -25.24 -25.55 11.37
CA SER A 356 -24.28 -26.58 11.80
C SER A 356 -23.12 -26.06 12.65
N GLY A 357 -22.98 -24.74 12.79
CA GLY A 357 -21.85 -24.09 13.48
C GLY A 357 -20.50 -24.23 12.77
N GLN A 358 -20.46 -24.81 11.56
CA GLN A 358 -19.21 -25.11 10.85
C GLN A 358 -18.85 -24.03 9.82
N TYR A 359 -17.56 -23.74 9.70
CA TYR A 359 -17.02 -22.84 8.67
C TYR A 359 -16.66 -23.60 7.39
N LYS A 360 -16.98 -23.03 6.22
CA LYS A 360 -16.41 -23.48 4.93
C LYS A 360 -14.90 -23.33 4.85
N SER A 361 -14.33 -22.33 5.53
CA SER A 361 -12.89 -22.13 5.65
C SER A 361 -12.49 -21.83 7.10
N PRO A 362 -12.33 -22.86 7.95
CA PRO A 362 -11.95 -22.69 9.36
C PRO A 362 -10.62 -21.95 9.52
N ALA A 363 -9.65 -22.24 8.64
CA ALA A 363 -8.36 -21.54 8.61
C ALA A 363 -8.53 -20.04 8.34
N THR A 364 -9.49 -19.60 7.53
CA THR A 364 -9.76 -18.18 7.30
C THR A 364 -10.30 -17.49 8.55
N ALA A 365 -11.21 -18.13 9.30
CA ALA A 365 -11.70 -17.60 10.57
C ALA A 365 -10.57 -17.45 11.61
N ALA A 366 -9.83 -18.53 11.85
CA ALA A 366 -8.73 -18.58 12.81
C ALA A 366 -7.62 -17.58 12.48
N ASN A 367 -7.21 -17.50 11.20
CA ASN A 367 -6.20 -16.56 10.74
C ASN A 367 -6.69 -15.10 10.86
N SER A 368 -7.93 -14.81 10.51
CA SER A 368 -8.48 -13.44 10.60
C SER A 368 -8.47 -12.93 12.04
N GLY A 369 -8.97 -13.73 12.99
CA GLY A 369 -8.92 -13.38 14.42
C GLY A 369 -7.48 -13.24 14.93
N THR A 370 -6.58 -14.15 14.55
CA THR A 370 -5.17 -14.12 14.95
C THR A 370 -4.44 -12.88 14.41
N TYR A 371 -4.65 -12.52 13.14
CA TYR A 371 -4.03 -11.34 12.56
C TYR A 371 -4.63 -10.05 13.11
N LEU A 372 -5.94 -9.97 13.33
CA LEU A 372 -6.57 -8.81 13.98
C LEU A 372 -6.07 -8.61 15.41
N LYS A 373 -5.92 -9.68 16.21
CA LYS A 373 -5.32 -9.62 17.56
C LYS A 373 -3.87 -9.18 17.52
N LYS A 374 -3.06 -9.66 16.57
CA LYS A 374 -1.70 -9.15 16.36
C LYS A 374 -1.76 -7.65 16.02
N ILE A 375 -2.60 -7.25 15.06
CA ILE A 375 -2.77 -5.86 14.58
C ILE A 375 -3.22 -4.89 15.69
N SER A 376 -4.11 -5.29 16.60
CA SER A 376 -4.48 -4.42 17.74
C SER A 376 -3.30 -4.15 18.67
N LEU A 377 -2.46 -5.15 18.95
CA LEU A 377 -1.21 -4.98 19.70
C LEU A 377 -0.20 -4.08 18.94
N HIS A 378 -0.15 -4.16 17.60
CA HIS A 378 0.61 -3.20 16.78
C HIS A 378 0.07 -1.77 16.96
N LEU A 379 -1.25 -1.58 16.87
CA LEU A 379 -1.91 -0.27 17.03
C LEU A 379 -1.64 0.35 18.41
N ILE A 380 -1.80 -0.44 19.48
CA ILE A 380 -1.46 -0.03 20.86
C ILE A 380 0.01 0.40 20.95
N SER A 381 0.94 -0.37 20.35
CA SER A 381 2.37 -0.02 20.34
C SER A 381 2.63 1.33 19.66
N GLU A 382 1.96 1.60 18.54
CA GLU A 382 2.10 2.87 17.81
C GLU A 382 1.43 4.03 18.54
N MET A 383 0.29 3.80 19.20
CA MET A 383 -0.36 4.78 20.10
C MET A 383 0.52 5.12 21.32
N ILE A 384 1.29 4.18 21.86
CA ILE A 384 2.25 4.46 22.95
C ILE A 384 3.41 5.31 22.42
N LYS A 385 3.94 4.99 21.23
CA LYS A 385 4.98 5.80 20.57
C LYS A 385 4.50 7.22 20.27
N SER A 386 3.26 7.39 19.78
CA SER A 386 2.69 8.72 19.52
C SER A 386 2.33 9.46 20.81
N LYS A 387 1.88 8.78 21.88
CA LYS A 387 1.70 9.41 23.21
C LYS A 387 3.01 9.94 23.80
N ASN A 388 4.16 9.32 23.51
CA ASN A 388 5.46 9.92 23.82
C ASN A 388 5.81 11.16 22.96
N GLN A 389 5.17 11.33 21.80
CA GLN A 389 5.24 12.57 21.00
C GLN A 389 4.20 13.62 21.43
N ILE A 390 3.09 13.22 22.07
CA ILE A 390 2.05 14.12 22.63
C ILE A 390 2.56 14.83 23.90
N LYS A 391 3.49 14.24 24.66
CA LYS A 391 4.12 14.92 25.81
C LYS A 391 4.70 16.28 25.38
N LEU A 392 4.12 17.34 25.92
CA LEU A 392 4.64 18.70 25.82
C LEU A 392 6.07 18.73 26.37
N GLN A 393 7.00 19.25 25.57
CA GLN A 393 8.36 19.57 26.02
C GLN A 393 8.28 20.58 27.18
N VAL A 394 9.32 20.66 28.02
CA VAL A 394 9.34 21.54 29.19
C VAL A 394 8.96 23.00 28.85
N LYS A 395 9.42 23.51 27.70
CA LYS A 395 9.07 24.85 27.20
C LYS A 395 7.59 24.99 26.83
N GLU A 396 7.04 24.00 26.12
CA GLU A 396 5.63 23.97 25.72
C GLU A 396 4.71 23.85 26.95
N LYS A 397 5.07 22.98 27.91
CA LYS A 397 4.32 22.78 29.16
C LYS A 397 4.27 24.06 30.00
N ASN A 398 5.38 24.78 30.09
CA ASN A 398 5.44 26.06 30.82
C ASN A 398 4.54 27.13 30.16
N GLU A 399 4.52 27.18 28.82
CA GLU A 399 3.69 28.17 28.11
C GLU A 399 2.19 27.81 28.19
N VAL A 400 1.81 26.53 28.10
CA VAL A 400 0.43 26.06 28.33
C VAL A 400 -0.03 26.38 29.76
N ASN A 401 0.78 26.08 30.78
CA ASN A 401 0.49 26.40 32.18
C ASN A 401 0.31 27.91 32.45
N LYS A 402 1.00 28.75 31.67
CA LYS A 402 0.91 30.22 31.75
C LYS A 402 -0.34 30.74 31.03
N LEU A 403 -0.67 30.20 29.87
CA LEU A 403 -1.82 30.65 29.05
C LEU A 403 -3.17 30.21 29.62
N PHE A 404 -3.25 29.00 30.20
CA PHE A 404 -4.47 28.44 30.78
C PHE A 404 -4.47 28.46 32.32
N GLN A 405 -3.71 29.39 32.92
CA GLN A 405 -3.45 29.39 34.36
C GLN A 405 -4.72 29.53 35.21
N LYS A 406 -5.78 30.17 34.70
CA LYS A 406 -7.05 30.33 35.43
C LYS A 406 -7.92 29.08 35.31
N GLU A 407 -8.07 28.58 34.10
CA GLU A 407 -8.82 27.38 33.75
C GLU A 407 -8.28 26.17 34.53
N LEU A 408 -6.96 26.00 34.56
CA LEU A 408 -6.28 24.95 35.31
C LEU A 408 -6.43 25.09 36.84
N LYS A 409 -6.46 26.32 37.38
CA LYS A 409 -6.74 26.56 38.82
C LYS A 409 -8.19 26.22 39.20
N ASP A 410 -9.12 26.45 38.28
CA ASP A 410 -10.54 26.11 38.44
C ASP A 410 -10.85 24.62 38.21
N ASN A 411 -9.83 23.78 37.94
CA ASN A 411 -9.98 22.39 37.48
C ASN A 411 -10.88 22.24 36.23
N LYS A 412 -10.86 23.24 35.33
CA LYS A 412 -11.63 23.25 34.08
C LYS A 412 -10.71 23.04 32.88
N LEU A 413 -11.16 22.26 31.92
CA LEU A 413 -10.49 22.13 30.62
C LEU A 413 -10.84 23.35 29.74
N PRO A 414 -9.86 23.96 29.04
CA PRO A 414 -10.14 24.99 28.05
C PRO A 414 -10.94 24.40 26.87
N SER A 415 -11.78 25.22 26.24
CA SER A 415 -12.56 24.74 25.09
C SER A 415 -11.68 24.62 23.84
N MET A 416 -12.02 23.68 22.96
CA MET A 416 -11.29 23.46 21.70
C MET A 416 -11.18 24.70 20.81
N ALA A 417 -12.12 25.65 20.92
CA ALA A 417 -12.04 26.94 20.22
C ALA A 417 -10.90 27.82 20.77
N VAL A 418 -10.68 27.82 22.09
CA VAL A 418 -9.57 28.54 22.74
C VAL A 418 -8.23 27.87 22.44
N CYS A 419 -8.14 26.53 22.52
CA CYS A 419 -6.92 25.80 22.15
C CYS A 419 -6.51 26.06 20.68
N ARG A 420 -7.48 26.08 19.75
CA ARG A 420 -7.23 26.45 18.33
C ARG A 420 -6.66 27.86 18.19
N LYS A 421 -7.23 28.83 18.90
CA LYS A 421 -6.75 30.23 18.87
C LYS A 421 -5.33 30.34 19.41
N VAL A 422 -5.05 29.71 20.55
CA VAL A 422 -3.72 29.67 21.17
C VAL A 422 -2.65 29.07 20.25
N ILE A 423 -2.96 27.99 19.53
CA ILE A 423 -2.02 27.37 18.57
C ILE A 423 -1.72 28.29 17.38
N MET A 424 -2.71 29.05 16.90
CA MET A 424 -2.51 30.02 15.81
C MET A 424 -1.70 31.25 16.25
N GLU A 425 -1.83 31.66 17.50
CA GLU A 425 -1.18 32.87 18.04
C GLU A 425 0.19 32.60 18.68
N ASN A 426 0.52 31.34 19.03
CA ASN A 426 1.76 30.98 19.72
C ASN A 426 2.69 30.06 18.90
N SER A 427 3.82 30.60 18.46
CA SER A 427 4.83 29.90 17.66
C SER A 427 5.52 28.72 18.37
N ILE A 428 5.46 28.65 19.71
CA ILE A 428 6.01 27.50 20.48
C ILE A 428 5.08 26.28 20.34
N LEU A 429 3.78 26.51 20.16
CA LEU A 429 2.75 25.46 20.11
C LEU A 429 2.27 25.16 18.68
N SER A 430 2.84 25.80 17.65
CA SER A 430 2.37 25.74 16.26
C SER A 430 2.38 24.34 15.61
N ASN A 431 3.12 23.39 16.20
CA ASN A 431 3.21 22.01 15.74
C ASN A 431 2.30 21.04 16.52
N ARG A 432 1.41 21.56 17.39
CA ARG A 432 0.46 20.80 18.20
C ARG A 432 -0.94 20.92 17.63
N THR A 433 -1.78 19.91 17.86
CA THR A 433 -3.21 20.00 17.57
C THR A 433 -3.97 20.46 18.82
N PRO A 434 -5.19 21.02 18.68
CA PRO A 434 -6.00 21.46 19.82
C PRO A 434 -6.27 20.37 20.86
N GLU A 435 -6.28 19.11 20.43
CA GLU A 435 -6.50 17.91 21.24
C GLU A 435 -5.22 17.43 21.96
N MET A 436 -4.06 18.04 21.67
CA MET A 436 -2.77 17.81 22.33
C MET A 436 -2.45 18.87 23.41
N LEU A 437 -3.26 19.93 23.52
CA LEU A 437 -3.18 20.97 24.55
C LEU A 437 -4.24 20.72 25.64
#